data_AF-A0A0F4LJF5-F1
#
_entry.id   AF-A0A0F4LJF5-F1
#
_cell.length_a   1.000
_cell.length_b   1.000
_cell.length_c   1.000
_cell.angle_alpha   90.00
_cell.angle_beta   90.00
_cell.angle_gamma   90.00
#
_symmetry.space_group_name_H-M   'P 1'
#
loop_
_entity.id
_entity.type
_entity.pdbx_description
1 polymer ?
#
loop_
_entity_poly.entity_id
_entity_poly.type
_entity_poly.pdbx_seq_one_letter_code
_entity_poly.pdbx_strand_id
1 'polypeptide(L)'
;MIDKLKNIPFFKKLNSYKITPVICWSMIVMILPLIFSLFSIGTIYRVGLLFIILNSIISYHIGKLIKALKLRHYWLLFMPGCFCLIVLLKYANYNFLFALIYLILEIFGLMDNKIYG
;
A
#
# COMPACT_ATOMS: atom_id res chain seq x y z
N MET A 1 -7.94 -0.41 -27.03
CA MET A 1 -8.31 0.75 -26.17
C MET A 1 -7.30 1.00 -25.05
N ILE A 2 -6.70 -0.07 -24.47
CA ILE A 2 -5.63 0.00 -23.45
C ILE A 2 -4.32 0.60 -24.02
N ASP A 3 -3.99 0.36 -25.29
CA ASP A 3 -2.73 0.83 -25.90
C ASP A 3 -2.61 2.35 -26.07
N LYS A 4 -3.73 3.07 -26.13
CA LYS A 4 -3.73 4.55 -26.21
C LYS A 4 -3.36 5.21 -24.88
N LEU A 5 -3.72 4.60 -23.75
CA LEU A 5 -3.37 5.10 -22.41
C LEU A 5 -1.87 4.97 -22.10
N LYS A 6 -1.23 3.91 -22.62
CA LYS A 6 0.21 3.64 -22.40
C LYS A 6 1.13 4.61 -23.13
N ASN A 7 0.64 5.31 -24.16
CA ASN A 7 1.41 6.21 -25.01
C ASN A 7 1.43 7.67 -24.54
N ILE A 8 0.76 8.00 -23.45
CA ILE A 8 0.84 9.33 -22.85
C ILE A 8 2.27 9.50 -22.28
N PRO A 9 3.03 10.55 -22.66
CA PRO A 9 4.43 10.71 -22.26
C PRO A 9 4.62 10.76 -20.73
N PHE A 10 3.59 11.21 -20.01
CA PHE A 10 3.53 11.20 -18.55
C PHE A 10 3.56 9.78 -17.96
N PHE A 11 2.71 8.86 -18.46
CA PHE A 11 2.67 7.46 -18.02
C PHE A 11 3.93 6.69 -18.41
N LYS A 12 4.53 7.01 -19.57
CA LYS A 12 5.77 6.39 -20.02
C LYS A 12 6.96 6.78 -19.14
N LYS A 13 7.02 8.04 -18.68
CA LYS A 13 8.05 8.53 -17.76
C LYS A 13 7.85 8.03 -16.33
N LEU A 14 6.59 7.93 -15.88
CA LEU A 14 6.25 7.38 -14.57
C LEU A 14 6.56 5.87 -14.52
N ASN A 15 6.15 5.09 -15.52
CA ASN A 15 6.44 3.65 -15.58
C ASN A 15 7.93 3.33 -15.81
N SER A 16 8.76 4.33 -16.12
CA SER A 16 10.19 4.15 -16.28
C SER A 16 10.91 3.96 -14.94
N TYR A 17 10.32 4.40 -13.84
CA TYR A 17 10.89 4.22 -12.51
C TYR A 17 10.36 2.94 -11.86
N LYS A 18 11.28 2.09 -11.40
CA LYS A 18 10.97 0.84 -10.69
C LYS A 18 10.08 1.05 -9.45
N ILE A 19 10.03 2.26 -8.92
CA ILE A 19 9.33 2.63 -7.68
C ILE A 19 7.82 2.88 -7.89
N THR A 20 7.42 3.22 -9.12
CA THR A 20 6.06 3.64 -9.48
C THR A 20 4.94 2.72 -9.02
N PRO A 21 5.03 1.38 -9.11
CA PRO A 21 3.97 0.52 -8.60
C PRO A 21 3.84 0.61 -7.06
N VAL A 22 4.93 0.75 -6.32
CA VAL A 22 4.90 0.90 -4.84
C VAL A 22 4.18 2.19 -4.45
N ILE A 23 4.51 3.30 -5.11
CA ILE A 23 3.84 4.59 -4.87
C ILE A 23 2.35 4.50 -5.22
N CYS A 24 2.00 3.89 -6.35
CA CYS A 24 0.61 3.76 -6.78
C CYS A 24 -0.23 2.97 -5.77
N TRP A 25 0.29 1.82 -5.31
CA TRP A 25 -0.37 1.01 -4.28
C TRP A 25 -0.50 1.74 -2.94
N SER A 26 0.51 2.51 -2.54
CA SER A 26 0.44 3.33 -1.34
C SER A 26 -0.60 4.46 -1.41
N MET A 27 -0.73 5.11 -2.58
CA MET A 27 -1.77 6.11 -2.81
C MET A 27 -3.16 5.50 -2.72
N ILE A 28 -3.36 4.29 -3.26
CA ILE A 28 -4.64 3.59 -3.16
C ILE A 28 -5.02 3.38 -1.69
N VAL A 29 -4.09 2.93 -0.86
CA VAL A 29 -4.32 2.73 0.58
C VAL A 29 -4.59 4.03 1.32
N MET A 30 -4.06 5.16 0.85
CA MET A 30 -4.42 6.46 1.40
C MET A 30 -5.82 6.94 0.98
N ILE A 31 -6.20 6.71 -0.27
CA ILE A 31 -7.41 7.29 -0.87
C ILE A 31 -8.66 6.46 -0.52
N LEU A 32 -8.55 5.13 -0.48
CA LEU A 32 -9.68 4.24 -0.20
C LEU A 32 -10.42 4.58 1.11
N PRO A 33 -9.72 4.78 2.25
CA PRO A 33 -10.34 5.15 3.50
C PRO A 33 -11.02 6.52 3.45
N LEU A 34 -10.47 7.46 2.67
CA LEU A 34 -11.04 8.79 2.48
C LEU A 34 -12.32 8.75 1.63
N ILE A 35 -12.36 7.94 0.57
CA ILE A 35 -13.56 7.75 -0.25
C ILE A 35 -14.66 7.08 0.57
N PHE A 36 -14.34 6.01 1.30
CA PHE A 36 -15.31 5.38 2.20
C PHE A 36 -15.74 6.33 3.32
N SER A 37 -14.85 7.25 3.72
CA SER A 37 -15.17 8.37 4.60
C SER A 37 -16.27 9.29 4.07
N LEU A 38 -16.24 9.58 2.78
CA LEU A 38 -17.24 10.42 2.11
C LEU A 38 -18.60 9.73 1.99
N PHE A 39 -18.62 8.40 1.82
CA PHE A 39 -19.86 7.63 1.64
C PHE A 39 -20.61 7.29 2.95
N SER A 40 -20.23 7.86 4.10
CA SER A 40 -20.85 7.58 5.42
C SER A 40 -20.92 6.08 5.79
N ILE A 41 -20.08 5.24 5.19
CA ILE A 41 -19.99 3.82 5.52
C ILE A 41 -19.53 3.66 6.97
N GLY A 42 -20.19 2.78 7.73
CA GLY A 42 -19.94 2.59 9.16
C GLY A 42 -18.47 2.33 9.49
N THR A 43 -18.01 2.88 10.62
CA THR A 43 -16.62 2.79 11.08
C THR A 43 -16.10 1.36 11.12
N ILE A 44 -16.96 0.39 11.46
CA ILE A 44 -16.66 -1.05 11.52
C ILE A 44 -16.20 -1.57 10.15
N TYR A 45 -16.87 -1.21 9.06
CA TYR A 45 -16.49 -1.67 7.72
C TYR A 45 -15.20 -1.02 7.23
N ARG A 46 -14.95 0.25 7.61
CA ARG A 46 -13.69 0.92 7.26
C ARG A 46 -12.50 0.26 7.94
N VAL A 47 -12.61 -0.03 9.24
CA VAL A 47 -11.52 -0.66 10.00
C VAL A 47 -11.40 -2.14 9.63
N GLY A 48 -12.50 -2.90 9.67
CA GLY A 48 -12.47 -4.35 9.44
C GLY A 48 -12.18 -4.74 7.99
N LEU A 49 -12.75 -4.04 7.02
CA LEU A 49 -12.63 -4.46 5.62
C LEU A 49 -11.47 -3.75 4.91
N LEU A 50 -11.35 -2.43 5.08
CA LEU A 50 -10.25 -1.69 4.43
C LEU A 50 -8.94 -1.87 5.17
N PHE A 51 -8.91 -1.59 6.47
CA PHE A 51 -7.66 -1.63 7.22
C PHE A 51 -7.18 -3.07 7.46
N ILE A 52 -8.05 -4.00 7.83
CA ILE A 52 -7.57 -5.36 8.08
C ILE A 52 -7.36 -6.14 6.79
N ILE A 53 -8.34 -6.20 5.89
CA ILE A 53 -8.27 -7.12 4.73
C ILE A 53 -7.48 -6.48 3.57
N LEU A 54 -7.99 -5.38 3.03
CA LEU A 54 -7.44 -4.79 1.81
C LEU A 54 -6.00 -4.29 2.00
N ASN A 55 -5.77 -3.49 3.04
CA ASN A 55 -4.42 -2.97 3.29
C ASN A 55 -3.42 -4.09 3.57
N SER A 56 -3.80 -5.15 4.27
CA SER A 56 -2.91 -6.31 4.50
C SER A 56 -2.51 -7.01 3.20
N ILE A 57 -3.47 -7.24 2.29
CA ILE A 57 -3.21 -7.83 0.97
C ILE A 57 -2.27 -6.92 0.17
N ILE A 58 -2.54 -5.62 0.15
CA ILE A 58 -1.71 -4.65 -0.57
C ILE A 58 -0.31 -4.59 0.03
N SER A 59 -0.18 -4.61 1.35
CA SER A 59 1.09 -4.65 2.07
C SER A 59 1.93 -5.85 1.65
N TYR A 60 1.35 -7.05 1.67
CA TYR A 60 2.03 -8.26 1.23
C TYR A 60 2.50 -8.14 -0.24
N HIS A 61 1.64 -7.60 -1.10
CA HIS A 61 1.96 -7.40 -2.52
C HIS A 61 3.09 -6.37 -2.72
N ILE A 62 3.11 -5.28 -1.95
CA ILE A 62 4.19 -4.28 -1.96
C ILE A 62 5.52 -4.93 -1.55
N GLY A 63 5.54 -5.75 -0.50
CA GLY A 63 6.75 -6.47 -0.09
C GLY A 63 7.32 -7.35 -1.20
N LYS A 64 6.45 -8.08 -1.90
CA LYS A 64 6.82 -8.91 -3.06
C LYS A 64 7.32 -8.07 -4.25
N LEU A 65 6.68 -6.93 -4.52
CA LEU A 65 7.10 -5.99 -5.56
C LEU A 65 8.47 -5.38 -5.25
N ILE A 66 8.73 -4.97 -4.00
CA ILE A 66 10.03 -4.43 -3.56
C ILE A 66 11.14 -5.44 -3.84
N LYS A 67 10.89 -6.73 -3.54
CA LYS A 67 11.81 -7.83 -3.86
C LYS A 67 12.01 -8.00 -5.37
N ALA A 68 10.92 -8.09 -6.14
CA ALA A 68 10.96 -8.29 -7.59
C ALA A 68 11.71 -7.15 -8.31
N LEU A 69 11.54 -5.93 -7.82
CA LEU A 69 12.14 -4.72 -8.39
C LEU A 69 13.54 -4.41 -7.83
N LYS A 70 14.04 -5.23 -6.89
CA LYS A 70 15.30 -5.03 -6.14
C LYS A 70 15.41 -3.61 -5.55
N LEU A 71 14.32 -3.11 -4.98
CA LEU A 71 14.29 -1.80 -4.34
C LEU A 71 14.98 -1.84 -2.97
N ARG A 72 15.45 -0.68 -2.50
CA ARG A 72 16.05 -0.57 -1.15
C ARG A 72 15.01 -0.89 -0.07
N HIS A 73 15.44 -1.58 0.99
CA HIS A 73 14.59 -1.97 2.12
C HIS A 73 13.87 -0.78 2.80
N TYR A 74 14.41 0.45 2.73
CA TYR A 74 13.72 1.64 3.24
C TYR A 74 12.34 1.90 2.62
N TRP A 75 12.06 1.37 1.42
CA TRP A 75 10.74 1.49 0.78
C TRP A 75 9.63 0.71 1.52
N LEU A 76 9.99 -0.24 2.38
CA LEU A 76 9.05 -0.96 3.26
C LEU A 76 8.45 -0.04 4.34
N LEU A 77 9.08 1.10 4.64
CA LEU A 77 8.53 2.05 5.61
C LEU A 77 7.57 3.04 4.97
N PHE A 78 7.52 3.13 3.64
CA PHE A 78 6.77 4.15 2.93
C PHE A 78 5.26 3.99 3.13
N MET A 79 4.77 2.78 2.88
CA MET A 79 3.37 2.41 3.02
C MET A 79 2.85 2.52 4.46
N PRO A 80 3.47 1.85 5.47
CA PRO A 80 3.03 1.99 6.86
C PRO A 80 3.22 3.42 7.38
N GLY A 81 4.24 4.15 6.92
CA GLY A 81 4.45 5.57 7.24
C GLY A 81 3.31 6.46 6.72
N CYS A 82 2.90 6.29 5.45
CA CYS A 82 1.75 7.00 4.87
C CYS A 82 0.45 6.69 5.63
N PHE A 83 0.25 5.44 6.05
CA PHE A 83 -0.90 5.05 6.84
C PHE A 83 -0.90 5.72 8.22
N CYS A 84 0.24 5.75 8.92
CA CYS A 84 0.40 6.48 10.18
C CYS A 84 -0.01 7.95 10.05
N LEU A 85 0.38 8.63 8.98
CA LEU A 85 0.01 10.04 8.75
C LEU A 85 -1.51 10.22 8.65
N ILE A 86 -2.22 9.32 7.95
CA ILE A 86 -3.68 9.37 7.86
C ILE A 86 -4.34 9.08 9.20
N VAL A 87 -3.82 8.10 9.94
CA VAL A 87 -4.32 7.79 11.27
C VAL A 87 -4.22 9.02 12.16
N LEU A 88 -3.05 9.68 12.17
CA LEU A 88 -2.82 10.89 12.96
C LEU A 88 -3.77 12.04 12.60
N LEU A 89 -4.11 12.19 11.32
CA LEU A 89 -4.98 13.27 10.85
C LEU A 89 -6.48 13.02 11.08
N LYS A 90 -6.94 11.76 11.03
CA LYS A 90 -8.38 11.47 10.86
C LYS A 90 -8.93 10.32 11.69
N TYR A 91 -8.08 9.42 12.20
CA TYR A 91 -8.52 8.22 12.91
C TYR A 91 -7.96 8.15 14.32
N ALA A 92 -8.47 7.22 15.13
CA ALA A 92 -8.02 7.04 16.50
C ALA A 92 -6.65 6.35 16.58
N ASN A 93 -5.90 6.65 17.65
CA ASN A 93 -4.53 6.19 17.87
C ASN A 93 -4.38 4.65 17.89
N TYR A 94 -5.41 3.89 18.26
CA TYR A 94 -5.32 2.43 18.24
C TYR A 94 -5.09 1.86 16.82
N ASN A 95 -5.39 2.62 15.76
CA ASN A 95 -5.16 2.19 14.39
C ASN A 95 -3.66 2.17 14.02
N PHE A 96 -2.77 2.81 14.80
CA PHE A 96 -1.32 2.71 14.56
C PHE A 96 -0.81 1.27 14.62
N LEU A 97 -1.50 0.39 15.35
CA LEU A 97 -1.15 -1.03 15.43
C LEU A 97 -1.25 -1.71 14.05
N PHE A 98 -2.14 -1.25 13.17
CA PHE A 98 -2.23 -1.76 11.79
C PHE A 98 -1.00 -1.41 10.96
N ALA A 99 -0.36 -0.25 11.18
CA ALA A 99 0.87 0.09 10.48
C ALA A 99 1.99 -0.92 10.77
N LEU A 100 2.06 -1.41 12.01
CA LEU A 100 3.01 -2.44 12.42
C LEU A 100 2.69 -3.78 11.74
N ILE A 101 1.41 -4.16 11.70
CA ILE A 101 0.94 -5.37 10.99
C ILE A 101 1.32 -5.31 9.50
N TYR A 102 1.12 -4.17 8.85
CA TYR A 102 1.48 -3.95 7.45
C TYR A 102 2.98 -4.13 7.21
N LEU A 103 3.80 -3.55 8.09
CA LEU A 103 5.26 -3.69 8.00
C LEU A 103 5.68 -5.16 8.14
N ILE A 104 5.09 -5.91 9.07
CA ILE A 104 5.35 -7.35 9.20
C ILE A 104 4.96 -8.08 7.91
N LEU A 105 3.77 -7.84 7.36
CA LEU A 105 3.30 -8.48 6.13
C LEU A 105 4.17 -8.14 4.91
N GLU A 106 4.67 -6.92 4.83
CA GLU A 106 5.62 -6.51 3.81
C GLU A 106 6.95 -7.27 3.92
N ILE A 107 7.45 -7.46 5.14
CA ILE A 107 8.64 -8.29 5.38
C ILE A 107 8.37 -9.75 4.97
N PHE A 108 7.18 -10.29 5.29
CA PHE A 108 6.80 -11.63 4.82
C PHE A 108 6.78 -11.72 3.28
N GLY A 109 6.19 -10.74 2.59
CA GLY A 109 6.20 -10.67 1.13
C GLY A 109 7.61 -10.54 0.54
N LEU A 110 8.51 -9.84 1.24
CA LEU A 110 9.93 -9.77 0.89
C LEU A 110 10.65 -11.12 1.12
N MET A 111 10.24 -11.89 2.12
CA MET A 111 10.85 -13.18 2.47
C MET A 111 10.33 -14.36 1.65
N ASP A 112 9.10 -14.31 1.10
CA ASP A 112 8.37 -15.36 0.33
C ASP A 112 9.28 -16.42 -0.37
N ASN A 113 10.13 -16.02 -1.33
CA ASN A 113 11.03 -16.97 -2.02
C ASN A 113 12.22 -17.58 -1.23
N LYS A 114 12.36 -17.36 0.09
CA LYS A 114 13.42 -17.99 0.92
C LYS A 114 12.90 -19.13 1.80
N ILE A 115 11.59 -19.31 1.90
CA ILE A 115 10.99 -20.30 2.82
C ILE A 115 10.77 -21.66 2.12
N TYR A 116 10.71 -21.67 0.79
CA TYR A 116 10.56 -22.88 -0.04
C TYR A 116 11.79 -23.16 -0.93
N GLY A 117 12.94 -22.57 -0.62
CA GLY A 117 14.19 -22.74 -1.37
C GLY A 117 15.20 -23.60 -0.64
#